data_AF-A0AAV2ZYH1-F1
#
_entry.id   AF-A0AAV2ZYH1-F1
#
_cell.length_a   1.000
_cell.length_b   1.000
_cell.length_c   1.000
_cell.angle_alpha   90.00
_cell.angle_beta   90.00
_cell.angle_gamma   90.00
#
_symmetry.space_group_name_H-M   'P 1'
#
loop_
_entity.id
_entity.type
_entity.pdbx_description
1 polymer ?
#
loop_
_entity_poly.entity_id
_entity_poly.type
_entity_poly.pdbx_seq_one_letter_code
_entity_poly.pdbx_strand_id
1 'polypeptide(L)'
;HLLPLFAGCTRKTRIIDVVYNASNNELVRTKTLVKNCIVLVDSTPYRQWYEAHYATPLGRKKGAKLTPEEEEILNKKRSKKTQKKYDERKKTAKISPLLEEQFQQGKLL
;
A
#
# COMPACT_ATOMS: atom_id res chain seq x y z
N HIS A 1 12.49 6.30 -17.91
CA HIS A 1 12.34 5.33 -16.81
C HIS A 1 11.10 5.66 -15.98
N LEU A 2 9.90 5.25 -16.42
CA LEU A 2 8.72 5.26 -15.55
C LEU A 2 8.71 3.94 -14.79
N LEU A 3 8.88 4.00 -13.47
CA LEU A 3 8.47 2.90 -12.60
C LEU A 3 6.95 2.73 -12.77
N PRO A 4 6.43 1.50 -12.89
CA PRO A 4 5.00 1.26 -13.04
C PRO A 4 4.28 1.71 -11.77
N LEU A 5 3.81 2.95 -11.77
CA LEU A 5 3.25 3.65 -10.61
C LEU A 5 1.83 3.20 -10.25
N PHE A 6 1.21 2.35 -11.06
CA PHE A 6 -0.11 1.79 -10.75
C PHE A 6 -0.15 0.32 -11.11
N ALA A 7 0.21 -0.53 -10.16
CA ALA A 7 -0.39 -1.84 -10.13
C ALA A 7 -1.89 -1.62 -9.91
N GLY A 8 -2.70 -1.74 -10.97
CA GLY A 8 -4.14 -1.46 -10.98
C GLY A 8 -4.93 -2.27 -9.95
N CYS A 9 -4.84 -1.84 -8.69
CA CYS A 9 -5.39 -2.49 -7.52
C CYS A 9 -6.35 -1.53 -6.85
N THR A 10 -7.63 -1.90 -6.87
CA THR A 10 -8.68 -1.19 -6.15
C THR A 10 -9.09 -2.02 -4.95
N ARG A 11 -9.17 -1.41 -3.77
CA ARG A 11 -9.62 -2.07 -2.54
C ARG A 11 -10.55 -1.14 -1.77
N LYS A 12 -11.52 -1.73 -1.08
CA LYS A 12 -12.32 -1.00 -0.10
C LYS A 12 -11.40 -0.68 1.09
N THR A 13 -11.24 0.60 1.37
CA THR A 13 -10.46 1.11 2.50
C THR A 13 -11.30 2.11 3.28
N ARG A 14 -10.93 2.32 4.55
CA ARG A 14 -11.57 3.31 5.42
C ARG A 14 -10.94 4.68 5.16
N ILE A 15 -11.79 5.68 4.98
CA ILE A 15 -11.38 7.09 4.97
C ILE A 15 -11.10 7.51 6.42
N ILE A 16 -9.91 8.05 6.65
CA ILE A 16 -9.45 8.46 7.98
C ILE A 16 -9.71 9.94 8.20
N ASP A 17 -9.23 10.78 7.27
CA ASP A 17 -9.32 12.23 7.44
C ASP A 17 -9.33 12.98 6.11
N VAL A 18 -9.83 14.22 6.11
CA VAL A 18 -9.71 15.17 5.01
C VAL A 18 -8.55 16.12 5.32
N VAL A 19 -7.54 16.15 4.45
CA VAL A 19 -6.30 16.92 4.67
C VAL A 19 -6.25 18.19 3.83
N TYR A 20 -6.80 18.16 2.62
CA TYR A 20 -6.75 19.31 1.73
C TYR A 20 -7.96 19.36 0.80
N ASN A 21 -8.40 20.59 0.51
CA ASN A 21 -9.40 20.87 -0.50
C ASN A 21 -9.02 22.16 -1.22
N ALA A 22 -9.01 22.13 -2.56
CA ALA A 22 -8.55 23.24 -3.38
C ALA A 22 -9.48 24.47 -3.33
N SER A 23 -10.78 24.25 -3.11
CA SER A 23 -11.78 25.32 -3.26
C SER A 23 -12.08 26.10 -1.99
N ASN A 24 -12.02 25.44 -0.82
CA ASN A 24 -12.36 26.06 0.46
C ASN A 24 -11.72 25.29 1.62
N ASN A 25 -10.97 26.00 2.46
CA ASN A 25 -10.29 25.47 3.63
C ASN A 25 -11.25 25.13 4.78
N GLU A 26 -12.43 25.77 4.86
CA GLU A 26 -13.41 25.41 5.90
C GLU A 26 -13.87 23.95 5.77
N LEU A 27 -13.91 23.42 4.55
CA LEU A 27 -14.29 22.01 4.31
C LEU A 27 -13.26 21.02 4.87
N VAL A 28 -12.00 21.45 5.00
CA VAL A 28 -10.95 20.67 5.69
C VAL A 28 -11.17 20.70 7.20
N ARG A 29 -11.65 21.83 7.74
CA ARG A 29 -11.94 21.98 9.17
C ARG A 29 -13.17 21.17 9.59
N THR A 30 -14.21 21.13 8.76
CA THR A 30 -15.46 20.41 9.02
C THR A 30 -15.45 18.94 8.58
N LYS A 31 -14.35 18.46 7.98
CA LYS A 31 -14.20 17.08 7.48
C LYS A 31 -15.26 16.71 6.43
N THR A 32 -15.63 17.67 5.60
CA THR A 32 -16.64 17.48 4.55
C THR A 32 -16.03 16.84 3.32
N LEU A 33 -16.63 15.74 2.85
CA LEU A 33 -16.18 15.03 1.66
C LEU A 33 -16.78 15.68 0.41
N VAL A 34 -15.90 16.17 -0.46
CA VAL A 34 -16.26 16.72 -1.78
C VAL A 34 -15.42 16.08 -2.87
N LYS A 35 -15.87 16.14 -4.12
CA LYS A 35 -15.08 15.66 -5.25
C LYS A 35 -13.74 16.44 -5.28
N ASN A 36 -12.64 15.73 -5.54
CA ASN A 36 -11.28 16.28 -5.63
C ASN A 36 -10.66 16.75 -4.29
N CYS A 37 -11.23 16.39 -3.14
CA CYS A 37 -10.51 16.54 -1.86
C CYS A 37 -9.39 15.49 -1.74
N ILE A 38 -8.31 15.86 -1.05
CA ILE A 38 -7.22 14.94 -0.69
C ILE A 38 -7.52 14.40 0.71
N VAL A 39 -7.58 13.08 0.82
CA VAL A 39 -7.98 12.38 2.03
C VAL A 39 -6.90 11.39 2.45
N LEU A 40 -6.75 11.19 3.76
CA LEU A 40 -5.97 10.09 4.29
C LEU A 40 -6.82 8.82 4.30
N VAL A 41 -6.28 7.73 3.76
CA VAL A 41 -6.92 6.42 3.74
C VAL A 41 -6.05 5.37 4.41
N ASP A 42 -6.66 4.31 4.93
CA ASP A 42 -5.94 3.19 5.53
C ASP A 42 -5.12 2.43 4.47
N SER A 43 -3.83 2.19 4.76
CA SER A 43 -2.91 1.54 3.84
C SER A 43 -2.96 0.00 3.91
N THR A 44 -3.59 -0.57 4.94
CA THR A 44 -3.58 -2.01 5.24
C THR A 44 -4.06 -2.90 4.08
N PRO A 45 -5.19 -2.62 3.40
CA PRO A 45 -5.67 -3.46 2.30
C PRO A 45 -4.69 -3.52 1.11
N TYR A 46 -3.96 -2.43 0.88
CA TYR A 46 -2.98 -2.33 -0.20
C TYR A 46 -1.68 -3.04 0.16
N ARG A 47 -1.24 -2.94 1.41
CA ARG A 47 -0.08 -3.68 1.93
C ARG A 47 -0.29 -5.20 1.80
N GLN A 48 -1.45 -5.71 2.24
CA GLN A 48 -1.80 -7.14 2.11
C GLN A 48 -1.78 -7.59 0.64
N TRP A 49 -2.33 -6.78 -0.26
CA TRP A 49 -2.29 -7.08 -1.69
C TRP A 49 -0.85 -7.12 -2.23
N TYR A 50 -0.01 -6.16 -1.85
CA TYR A 50 1.38 -6.10 -2.29
C TYR A 50 2.18 -7.33 -1.81
N GLU A 51 2.04 -7.69 -0.54
CA GLU A 51 2.68 -8.87 0.05
C GLU A 51 2.23 -10.15 -0.64
N ALA A 52 0.94 -10.28 -0.97
CA ALA A 52 0.42 -11.42 -1.73
C ALA A 52 0.87 -11.42 -3.20
N HIS A 53 1.01 -10.26 -3.84
CA HIS A 53 1.31 -10.15 -5.26
C HIS A 53 2.81 -10.32 -5.57
N TYR A 54 3.67 -9.73 -4.74
CA TYR A 54 5.12 -9.68 -4.92
C TYR A 54 5.89 -10.58 -3.94
N ALA A 55 5.22 -11.19 -2.94
CA ALA A 55 5.88 -12.00 -1.91
C ALA A 55 7.09 -11.27 -1.28
N THR A 56 6.90 -9.97 -1.00
CA THR A 56 7.90 -9.05 -0.46
C THR A 56 7.25 -8.21 0.64
N PRO A 57 7.86 -8.07 1.82
CA PRO A 57 7.29 -7.29 2.91
C PRO A 57 7.34 -5.79 2.60
N LEU A 58 6.31 -5.03 2.97
CA LEU A 58 6.21 -3.59 2.71
C LEU A 58 5.78 -2.82 3.97
N GLY A 59 6.38 -1.63 4.21
CA GLY A 59 5.91 -0.68 5.22
C GLY A 59 6.12 -1.12 6.69
N ARG A 60 7.03 -2.07 6.95
CA ARG A 60 7.27 -2.60 8.29
C ARG A 60 8.45 -1.91 8.96
N LYS A 61 8.28 -1.45 10.21
CA LYS A 61 9.42 -1.04 11.05
C LYS A 61 10.36 -2.23 11.23
N LYS A 62 11.66 -2.01 11.04
CA LYS A 62 12.70 -3.03 11.29
C LYS A 62 12.53 -3.60 12.70
N GLY A 63 12.23 -4.89 12.81
CA GLY A 63 12.07 -5.61 14.09
C GLY A 63 10.62 -5.89 14.53
N ALA A 64 9.59 -5.45 13.80
CA ALA A 64 8.21 -5.86 14.10
C ALA A 64 7.98 -7.33 13.73
N LYS A 65 7.48 -8.14 14.67
CA LYS A 65 7.12 -9.55 14.45
C LYS A 65 6.00 -9.63 13.42
N LEU A 66 6.14 -10.53 12.44
CA LEU A 66 5.07 -10.85 11.50
C LEU A 66 3.95 -11.59 12.23
N THR A 67 2.71 -11.37 11.80
CA THR A 67 1.63 -12.27 12.24
C THR A 67 1.81 -13.63 11.55
N PRO A 68 1.30 -14.73 12.15
CA PRO A 68 1.43 -16.07 11.57
C PRO A 68 0.90 -16.15 10.13
N GLU A 69 -0.20 -15.46 9.85
CA GLU A 69 -0.84 -15.37 8.54
C GLU A 69 0.06 -14.71 7.48
N GLU A 70 0.77 -13.65 7.86
CA GLU A 70 1.66 -12.91 6.98
C GLU A 70 2.95 -13.71 6.69
N GLU A 71 3.47 -14.41 7.69
CA GLU A 71 4.60 -15.34 7.53
C GLU A 71 4.28 -16.49 6.58
N GLU A 72 3.06 -17.05 6.67
CA GLU A 72 2.62 -18.11 5.78
C GLU A 72 2.53 -17.63 4.32
N ILE A 73 2.03 -16.41 4.08
CA ILE A 73 1.91 -15.83 2.72
C ILE A 73 3.29 -15.56 2.10
N LEU A 74 4.22 -15.03 2.90
CA LEU A 74 5.58 -14.70 2.43
C LEU A 74 6.42 -15.97 2.18
N ASN A 75 6.40 -16.92 3.11
CA ASN A 75 7.27 -18.09 3.10
C ASN A 75 6.63 -19.35 2.52
N LYS A 76 5.44 -19.24 1.90
CA LYS A 76 4.78 -20.39 1.26
C LYS A 76 5.73 -21.10 0.29
N LYS A 77 5.91 -22.41 0.47
CA LYS A 77 6.60 -23.25 -0.52
C LYS A 77 5.78 -23.25 -1.81
N ARG A 78 6.37 -22.72 -2.88
CA ARG A 78 5.75 -22.63 -4.21
C ARG A 78 6.44 -23.59 -5.19
N SER A 79 5.69 -24.05 -6.20
CA SER A 79 6.25 -24.85 -7.29
C SER A 79 7.30 -24.05 -8.08
N LYS A 80 8.24 -24.73 -8.76
CA LYS A 80 9.30 -24.08 -9.56
C LYS A 80 8.75 -23.07 -10.58
N LYS A 81 7.64 -23.39 -11.25
CA LYS A 81 6.98 -22.50 -12.22
C LYS A 81 6.41 -21.25 -11.55
N THR A 82 5.76 -21.44 -10.40
CA THR A 82 5.19 -20.34 -9.63
C THR A 82 6.28 -19.45 -9.04
N GLN A 83 7.40 -20.01 -8.55
CA GLN A 83 8.51 -19.24 -8.03
C GLN A 83 9.11 -18.32 -9.10
N LYS A 84 9.38 -18.85 -10.30
CA LYS A 84 9.86 -18.05 -11.43
C LYS A 84 8.96 -16.86 -11.74
N LYS A 85 7.64 -17.04 -11.69
CA LYS A 85 6.66 -15.95 -11.87
C LYS A 85 6.77 -14.86 -10.80
N TYR A 86 7.00 -15.22 -9.54
CA TYR A 86 7.21 -14.24 -8.47
C TYR A 86 8.56 -13.54 -8.61
N ASP A 87 9.63 -14.27 -8.99
CA ASP A 87 10.96 -13.69 -9.20
C ASP A 87 10.94 -12.68 -10.34
N GLU A 88 10.18 -12.94 -11.41
CA GLU A 88 9.94 -11.98 -12.50
C GLU A 88 9.18 -10.74 -12.01
N ARG A 89 8.14 -10.90 -11.18
CA ARG A 89 7.40 -9.78 -10.59
C ARG A 89 8.24 -8.95 -9.62
N LYS A 90 9.13 -9.60 -8.85
CA LYS A 90 10.03 -8.90 -7.90
C LYS A 90 10.93 -7.88 -8.59
N LYS A 91 11.29 -8.10 -9.86
CA LYS A 91 12.10 -7.14 -10.64
C LYS A 91 11.44 -5.78 -10.80
N THR A 92 10.10 -5.72 -10.83
CA THR A 92 9.33 -4.48 -10.97
C THR A 92 8.67 -4.03 -9.66
N ALA A 93 9.01 -4.67 -8.54
CA ALA A 93 8.39 -4.42 -7.24
C ALA A 93 8.88 -3.13 -6.56
N LYS A 94 9.80 -2.38 -7.15
CA LYS A 94 10.37 -1.18 -6.54
C LYS A 94 9.30 -0.09 -6.37
N ILE A 95 9.11 0.35 -5.14
CA ILE A 95 8.20 1.44 -4.77
C ILE A 95 9.00 2.73 -4.56
N SER A 96 8.33 3.88 -4.71
CA SER A 96 8.92 5.19 -4.40
C SER A 96 9.15 5.34 -2.88
N PRO A 97 10.29 5.90 -2.43
CA PRO A 97 10.56 6.10 -1.00
C PRO A 97 9.43 6.86 -0.26
N LEU A 98 8.81 7.85 -0.92
CA LEU A 98 7.69 8.61 -0.34
C LEU A 98 6.48 7.73 -0.04
N LEU A 99 6.21 6.72 -0.88
CA LEU A 99 5.14 5.76 -0.63
C LEU A 99 5.53 4.78 0.48
N GLU A 100 6.79 4.36 0.55
CA GLU A 100 7.26 3.49 1.64
C GLU A 100 7.07 4.13 3.02
N GLU A 101 7.37 5.43 3.13
CA GLU A 101 7.14 6.22 4.36
C GLU A 101 5.65 6.26 4.73
N GLN A 102 4.77 6.50 3.75
CA GLN A 102 3.32 6.49 3.98
C GLN A 102 2.80 5.10 4.39
N PHE A 103 3.30 4.03 3.76
CA PHE A 103 2.99 2.66 4.18
C PHE A 103 3.44 2.39 5.61
N GLN A 104 4.60 2.90 6.03
CA GLN A 104 5.12 2.78 7.38
C GLN A 104 4.29 3.58 8.41
N GLN A 105 3.72 4.72 8.00
CA GLN A 105 2.76 5.49 8.81
C GLN A 105 1.38 4.83 8.90
N GLY A 106 1.09 3.85 8.04
CA GLY A 106 -0.19 3.14 8.00
C GLY A 106 -1.30 3.90 7.27
N LYS A 107 -0.98 5.03 6.61
CA LYS A 107 -1.96 5.89 5.94
C LYS A 107 -1.41 6.38 4.61
N LEU A 108 -2.24 6.34 3.57
CA LEU A 108 -1.92 6.85 2.22
C LEU A 108 -2.69 8.15 1.97
N LEU A 109 -2.12 9.03 1.14
CA LEU A 109 -2.76 10.24 0.60
C LEU A 109 -3.29 10.00 -0.82
#